data_AF-A0A4U2ZAI2-F1
#
_entry.id   AF-A0A4U2ZAI2-F1
#
_cell.length_a   1.000
_cell.length_b   1.000
_cell.length_c   1.000
_cell.angle_alpha   90.00
_cell.angle_beta   90.00
_cell.angle_gamma   90.00
#
_symmetry.space_group_name_H-M   'P 1'
#
loop_
_entity.id
_entity.type
_entity.pdbx_description
1 polymer ?
#
loop_
_entity_poly.entity_id
_entity_poly.type
_entity_poly.pdbx_seq_one_letter_code
_entity_poly.pdbx_strand_id
1 'polypeptide(L)' 'MSKELVALVEKSKYDDTALLDVIQFFEPKLKNCLYQTHPIYREDLRQDLTIILIKTIKKYDVHSVPGFWEMKNRFSNP' A
#
# COMPACT_ATOMS: atom_id res chain seq x y z
N MET A 1 0.21 13.85 -9.61
CA MET A 1 -0.06 12.41 -9.38
C MET A 1 0.97 11.71 -8.50
N SER A 2 2.21 11.38 -8.94
CA SER A 2 3.13 10.57 -8.10
C SER A 2 3.57 11.25 -6.80
N LYS A 3 3.83 12.57 -6.84
CA LYS A 3 4.20 13.36 -5.66
C LYS A 3 3.07 13.47 -4.62
N GLU A 4 1.82 13.47 -5.07
CA GLU A 4 0.64 13.60 -4.19
C GLU A 4 0.38 12.31 -3.42
N LEU A 5 0.50 11.14 -4.06
CA LEU A 5 0.34 9.86 -3.38
C LEU A 5 1.48 9.62 -2.37
N VAL A 6 2.71 9.97 -2.72
CA VAL A 6 3.86 9.88 -1.80
C VAL A 6 3.63 10.75 -0.56
N ALA A 7 3.22 12.01 -0.76
CA ALA A 7 2.90 12.91 0.35
C ALA A 7 1.73 12.42 1.19
N LEU A 8 0.70 11.84 0.55
CA LEU A 8 -0.46 11.28 1.23
C LEU A 8 -0.08 10.05 2.08
N VAL A 9 0.79 9.18 1.58
CA VAL A 9 1.30 8.02 2.32
C VAL A 9 2.13 8.46 3.52
N GLU A 10 3.00 9.46 3.39
CA GLU A 10 3.73 10.00 4.54
C GLU A 10 2.78 10.62 5.57
N LYS A 11 1.78 11.39 5.12
CA LYS A 11 0.77 11.99 6.00
C LYS A 11 -0.07 10.94 6.73
N SER A 12 -0.41 9.84 6.05
CA SER A 12 -1.23 8.74 6.60
C SER A 12 -0.63 8.03 7.82
N LYS A 13 0.66 8.22 8.10
CA LYS A 13 1.32 7.69 9.30
C LYS A 13 0.78 8.34 10.58
N TYR A 14 0.30 9.58 10.49
CA TYR A 14 -0.10 10.40 11.63
C TYR A 14 -1.52 10.97 11.53
N ASP A 15 -2.15 10.92 10.35
CA ASP A 15 -3.52 11.40 10.11
C ASP A 15 -4.40 10.26 9.59
N ASP A 16 -5.40 9.87 10.38
CA ASP A 16 -6.33 8.79 10.05
C ASP A 16 -7.22 9.12 8.84
N THR A 17 -7.47 10.40 8.55
CA THR A 17 -8.21 10.82 7.35
C THR A 17 -7.39 10.54 6.11
N ALA A 18 -6.11 10.92 6.13
CA ALA A 18 -5.18 10.62 5.05
C ALA A 18 -4.99 9.11 4.86
N LEU A 19 -4.97 8.33 5.96
CA LEU A 19 -4.95 6.87 5.89
C LEU A 19 -6.20 6.30 5.23
N LEU A 20 -7.38 6.82 5.56
CA LEU A 20 -8.63 6.40 4.94
C LEU A 20 -8.61 6.68 3.44
N ASP A 21 -8.12 7.85 3.01
CA ASP A 21 -8.00 8.20 1.60
C ASP A 21 -7.08 7.21 0.86
N VAL A 22 -5.92 6.87 1.44
CA VAL A 22 -5.01 5.86 0.85
C VAL A 22 -5.72 4.51 0.72
N ILE A 23 -6.43 4.05 1.75
CA ILE A 23 -7.17 2.78 1.71
C ILE A 23 -8.23 2.81 0.60
N GLN A 24 -8.97 3.92 0.46
CA GLN A 24 -9.96 4.10 -0.59
C GLN A 24 -9.34 4.05 -2.00
N PHE A 25 -8.13 4.57 -2.19
CA PHE A 25 -7.41 4.43 -3.47
C PHE A 25 -7.12 2.97 -3.84
N PHE A 26 -6.87 2.10 -2.84
CA PHE A 26 -6.59 0.68 -3.08
C PHE A 26 -7.85 -0.20 -3.17
N GLU A 27 -9.00 0.32 -2.73
CA GLU A 27 -10.26 -0.42 -2.65
C GLU A 27 -10.68 -1.06 -3.98
N PRO A 28 -10.63 -0.36 -5.15
CA PRO A 28 -11.07 -0.95 -6.42
C PRO A 28 -10.25 -2.18 -6.79
N LYS A 29 -8.94 -2.15 -6.49
CA LYS A 29 -8.05 -3.28 -6.75
C LYS A 29 -8.32 -4.43 -5.78
N LEU A 30 -8.59 -4.11 -4.51
CA LEU A 30 -8.95 -5.09 -3.51
C LEU A 30 -10.23 -5.85 -3.89
N LYS A 31 -11.30 -5.13 -4.27
CA LYS A 31 -12.55 -5.73 -4.75
C LYS A 31 -12.33 -6.68 -5.92
N ASN A 32 -11.56 -6.24 -6.92
CA ASN A 32 -11.29 -7.06 -8.09
C ASN A 32 -10.58 -8.38 -7.74
N CYS A 33 -9.66 -8.36 -6.77
CA CYS A 33 -9.01 -9.57 -6.27
C CYS A 33 -9.97 -10.47 -5.46
N LEU A 34 -10.86 -9.90 -4.67
CA LEU A 34 -11.82 -10.66 -3.85
C LEU A 34 -12.80 -11.49 -4.68
N TYR A 35 -13.11 -11.09 -5.92
CA TYR A 35 -13.94 -11.90 -6.81
C TYR A 35 -13.34 -13.27 -7.16
N GLN A 36 -12.02 -13.44 -7.00
CA GLN A 36 -11.33 -14.72 -7.16
C GLN A 36 -11.51 -15.67 -5.97
N THR A 37 -12.18 -15.21 -4.90
CA THR A 37 -12.49 -15.99 -3.69
C THR A 37 -13.96 -16.40 -3.67
N HIS A 38 -14.27 -17.52 -3.02
CA HIS A 38 -15.65 -17.96 -2.81
C HIS A 38 -16.45 -16.89 -2.02
N PRO A 39 -17.70 -16.57 -2.42
CA PRO A 39 -18.48 -15.48 -1.82
C PRO A 39 -18.56 -15.48 -0.30
N ILE A 40 -18.68 -16.66 0.32
CA ILE A 40 -18.79 -16.82 1.78
C ILE A 40 -17.58 -16.27 2.55
N TYR A 41 -16.39 -16.27 1.95
CA TYR A 41 -15.15 -15.85 2.61
C TYR A 41 -14.73 -14.43 2.22
N ARG A 42 -15.44 -13.77 1.30
CA ARG A 42 -15.00 -12.49 0.74
C ARG A 42 -14.93 -11.38 1.77
N GLU A 43 -15.92 -11.30 2.67
CA GLU A 43 -15.95 -10.23 3.67
C GLU A 43 -14.90 -10.40 4.75
N ASP A 44 -14.68 -11.63 5.22
CA ASP A 44 -13.62 -11.93 6.18
C ASP A 44 -12.24 -11.63 5.55
N LEU A 45 -12.01 -12.12 4.33
CA LEU A 45 -10.79 -11.84 3.60
C LEU A 45 -10.60 -10.35 3.32
N ARG A 46 -11.67 -9.61 3.03
CA ARG A 46 -11.60 -8.14 2.85
C ARG A 46 -11.12 -7.46 4.12
N GLN A 47 -11.63 -7.85 5.28
CA GLN A 47 -11.21 -7.29 6.57
C GLN A 47 -9.74 -7.59 6.85
N ASP A 48 -9.32 -8.84 6.67
CA ASP A 48 -7.93 -9.25 6.89
C ASP A 48 -6.96 -8.48 5.98
N LEU A 49 -7.27 -8.39 4.69
CA LEU A 49 -6.46 -7.64 3.74
C LEU A 49 -6.42 -6.15 4.06
N THR A 50 -7.52 -5.59 4.57
CA THR A 50 -7.57 -4.17 5.01
C THR A 50 -6.64 -3.94 6.20
N ILE A 51 -6.62 -4.85 7.18
CA ILE A 51 -5.71 -4.78 8.33
C ILE A 51 -4.25 -4.87 7.87
N ILE A 52 -3.95 -5.79 6.95
CA ILE A 52 -2.61 -5.93 6.37
C ILE A 52 -2.20 -4.67 5.62
N LEU A 53 -3.11 -4.08 4.85
CA LEU A 53 -2.88 -2.85 4.11
C LEU A 53 -2.54 -1.69 5.05
N ILE A 54 -3.32 -1.48 6.11
CA ILE A 54 -3.06 -0.47 7.14
C ILE A 54 -1.67 -0.65 7.76
N LYS A 55 -1.35 -1.88 8.19
CA LYS A 55 -0.05 -2.21 8.78
C LYS A 55 1.10 -1.94 7.81
N THR A 56 0.89 -2.22 6.53
CA THR A 56 1.90 -2.03 5.48
C THR A 56 2.11 -0.55 5.21
N ILE A 57 1.04 0.24 5.04
CA ILE A 57 1.11 1.69 4.83
C ILE A 57 1.84 2.37 5.99
N LYS A 58 1.47 2.05 7.24
CA LYS A 58 2.12 2.66 8.42
C LYS A 58 3.60 2.32 8.55
N LYS A 59 4.03 1.15 8.05
CA LYS A 59 5.43 0.72 8.07
C LYS A 59 6.21 1.14 6.82
N TYR A 60 5.53 1.56 5.76
CA TYR A 60 6.18 1.88 4.50
C TYR A 60 7.04 3.12 4.64
N ASP A 61 8.34 2.96 4.38
CA ASP A 61 9.27 4.07 4.29
C ASP A 61 9.46 4.44 2.82
N VAL A 62 8.89 5.57 2.39
CA VAL A 62 8.97 6.01 1.00
C VAL A 62 10.41 6.35 0.61
N HIS A 63 11.24 6.74 1.58
CA HIS A 63 12.65 7.09 1.36
C HIS A 63 13.56 5.86 1.25
N SER A 64 13.08 4.68 1.63
CA SER A 64 13.84 3.43 1.52
C SER A 64 13.91 2.88 0.09
N VAL A 65 13.10 3.41 -0.84
CA VAL A 65 13.03 2.94 -2.23
C VAL A 65 14.25 3.45 -3.00
N PRO A 66 15.16 2.56 -3.46
CA PRO A 66 16.36 2.99 -4.13
C PRO A 66 16.04 3.60 -5.50
N GLY A 67 16.75 4.67 -5.85
CA GLY A 67 16.72 5.23 -7.20
C GLY A 67 17.30 4.26 -8.23
N PHE A 68 17.08 4.52 -9.52
CA PHE A 68 17.59 3.66 -10.61
C PHE A 68 19.09 3.37 -10.49
N TRP A 69 19.89 4.39 -10.20
CA TRP A 69 21.35 4.25 -10.05
C TRP A 69 21.75 3.50 -8.78
N GLU A 70 21.06 3.73 -7.66
CA GLU A 70 21.29 2.98 -6.41
C GLU A 70 20.95 1.50 -6.59
N MET A 71 19.86 1.21 -7.29
CA MET A 71 19.48 -0.15 -7.65
C MET A 71 20.55 -0.80 -8.53
N LYS A 72 21.00 -0.13 -9.60
CA LYS A 72 22.07 -0.63 -10.47
C LYS A 72 23.34 -0.95 -9.68
N ASN A 73 23.76 -0.05 -8.78
CA ASN A 73 24.96 -0.24 -7.97
C ASN A 73 24.84 -1.45 -7.01
N ARG A 74 23.66 -1.67 -6.40
CA ARG A 74 23.41 -2.84 -5.54
C ARG A 74 23.52 -4.17 -6.29
N PHE A 75 23.14 -4.21 -7.57
CA PHE A 75 23.23 -5.44 -8.38
C PHE A 75 24.54 -5.58 -9.16
N SER A 76 25.36 -4.53 -9.23
CA SER A 76 26.65 -4.57 -9.95
C SER A 76 27.84 -4.97 -9.06
N ASN A 77 27.66 -5.00 -7.74
CA ASN A 77 28.63 -5.54 -6.79
C ASN A 77 27.96 -6.69 -6.01
N PRO A 78 28.14 -7.95 -6.45
CA PRO A 78 27.65 -9.13 -5.72
C PRO A 78 28.37 -9.33 -4.38
#